data_AF-A0A9E6BQR0-F1
#
_entry.id   AF-A0A9E6BQR0-F1
#
_cell.length_a   1.000
_cell.length_b   1.000
_cell.length_c   1.000
_cell.angle_alpha   90.00
_cell.angle_beta   90.00
_cell.angle_gamma   90.00
#
_symmetry.space_group_name_H-M   'P 1'
#
loop_
_entity.id
_entity.type
_entity.pdbx_description
1 polymer ?
#
loop_
_entity_poly.entity_id
_entity_poly.type
_entity_poly.pdbx_seq_one_letter_code
_entity_poly.pdbx_strand_id
1 'polypeptide(L)' 'MAEIWVANASPVIILAKAGCLELLTGLAEKVLVPGTVVSEIMSGPRTDPARQVLERGWGERVYPKSIPDRLL' A
#
# COMPACT_ATOMS: atom_id res chain seq x y z
N MET A 1 -14.45 -0.35 -16.35
CA MET A 1 -13.15 -1.02 -16.20
C MET A 1 -12.87 -1.05 -14.71
N ALA A 2 -12.47 -2.21 -14.20
CA ALA A 2 -12.13 -2.35 -12.80
C ALA A 2 -10.64 -1.99 -12.67
N GLU A 3 -10.36 -0.91 -11.94
CA GLU A 3 -9.03 -0.32 -11.89
C GLU A 3 -8.14 -1.05 -10.87
N ILE A 4 -6.91 -1.36 -11.28
CA ILE A 4 -5.86 -1.88 -10.39
C ILE A 4 -5.03 -0.69 -9.93
N TRP A 5 -5.00 -0.42 -8.63
CA TRP A 5 -4.23 0.67 -8.06
C TRP A 5 -2.93 0.16 -7.46
N VAL A 6 -1.86 0.92 -7.64
CA VAL A 6 -0.58 0.71 -6.97
C VAL A 6 -0.46 1.76 -5.87
N ALA A 7 -0.44 1.34 -4.61
CA ALA A 7 -0.42 2.24 -3.48
C ALA A 7 1.01 2.63 -3.08
N ASN A 8 1.23 3.92 -2.85
CA ASN A 8 2.44 4.44 -2.22
C ASN A 8 2.29 4.43 -0.68
N ALA A 9 3.38 4.60 0.07
CA ALA A 9 3.35 4.55 1.54
C ALA A 9 2.51 5.68 2.14
N SER A 10 2.73 6.92 1.70
CA SER A 10 2.05 8.10 2.26
C SER A 10 0.51 8.05 2.23
N PRO A 11 -0.18 7.67 1.11
CA PRO A 11 -1.64 7.56 1.14
C PRO A 11 -2.12 6.42 2.05
N VAL A 12 -1.41 5.28 2.11
CA VAL A 12 -1.77 4.18 3.01
C VAL A 12 -1.64 4.62 4.47
N ILE A 13 -0.54 5.30 4.81
CA ILE A 13 -0.27 5.79 6.16
C ILE A 13 -1.35 6.77 6.61
N ILE A 14 -1.67 7.76 5.77
CA ILE A 14 -2.66 8.79 6.12
C ILE A 14 -4.06 8.21 6.22
N LEU A 15 -4.49 7.38 5.26
CA LEU A 15 -5.84 6.80 5.27
C LEU A 15 -6.04 5.79 6.39
N ALA A 16 -5.04 4.96 6.71
CA ALA A 16 -5.13 4.06 7.85
C ALA A 16 -5.24 4.83 9.18
N LYS A 17 -4.49 5.93 9.34
CA LYS A 17 -4.59 6.80 10.53
C LYS A 17 -5.91 7.54 10.63
N ALA A 18 -6.48 7.93 9.49
CA ALA A 18 -7.79 8.57 9.42
C ALA A 18 -8.96 7.58 9.61
N GLY A 19 -8.70 6.27 9.58
CA GLY A 19 -9.75 5.24 9.58
C GLY A 19 -10.55 5.22 8.28
N CYS A 20 -9.93 5.61 7.16
CA CYS A 20 -10.54 5.70 5.83
C CYS A 20 -9.85 4.79 4.80
N LEU A 21 -9.19 3.72 5.25
CA LEU A 21 -8.41 2.84 4.37
C LEU A 21 -9.31 2.09 3.37
N GLU A 22 -10.57 1.88 3.73
CA GLU A 22 -11.58 1.27 2.87
C GLU A 22 -11.85 2.05 1.59
N LEU A 23 -11.51 3.35 1.52
CA LEU A 23 -11.60 4.12 0.28
C LEU A 23 -10.73 3.53 -0.82
N LEU A 24 -9.56 2.97 -0.49
CA LEU A 24 -8.68 2.35 -1.48
C LEU A 24 -9.27 1.03 -2.00
N THR A 25 -9.82 0.19 -1.11
CA THR A 25 -10.40 -1.10 -1.48
C THR A 25 -11.82 -1.01 -2.03
N GLY A 26 -12.51 0.11 -1.81
CA GLY A 26 -13.85 0.37 -2.35
C GLY A 26 -13.84 1.01 -3.74
N LEU A 27 -12.75 1.71 -4.10
CA LEU A 27 -12.61 2.38 -5.40
C LEU A 27 -11.79 1.56 -6.42
N ALA A 28 -10.87 0.72 -5.95
CA ALA A 28 -10.09 -0.17 -6.78
C ALA A 28 -10.57 -1.62 -6.61
N GLU A 29 -10.57 -2.39 -7.70
CA GLU A 29 -10.79 -3.85 -7.60
C GLU A 29 -9.62 -4.51 -6.87
N LYS A 30 -8.43 -3.96 -7.08
CA LYS A 30 -7.20 -4.50 -6.51
C LYS A 30 -6.25 -3.39 -6.12
N VAL A 31 -5.70 -3.49 -4.91
CA VAL A 31 -4.66 -2.59 -4.41
C VAL A 31 -3.36 -3.38 -4.29
N LEU A 32 -2.40 -3.07 -5.15
CA LEU A 32 -1.04 -3.62 -5.11
C LEU A 32 -0.17 -2.73 -4.21
N VAL A 33 0.63 -3.35 -3.35
CA VAL A 33 1.56 -2.68 -2.45
C VAL A 33 2.98 -3.17 -2.78
N PRO A 34 3.82 -2.32 -3.41
CA PRO A 34 5.20 -2.69 -3.71
C PRO A 34 5.98 -3.07 -2.45
N GLY A 35 6.91 -4.02 -2.56
CA GLY A 35 7.73 -4.48 -1.45
C GLY A 35 8.51 -3.36 -0.74
N THR A 36 8.96 -2.34 -1.49
CA THR A 36 9.60 -1.14 -0.93
C THR A 36 8.65 -0.32 -0.06
N VAL A 37 7.39 -0.17 -0.50
CA VAL A 37 6.32 0.50 0.26
C VAL A 37 5.97 -0.30 1.52
N VAL A 38 5.92 -1.63 1.44
CA VAL A 38 5.75 -2.49 2.64
C VAL A 38 6.88 -2.23 3.63
N SER A 39 8.14 -2.23 3.19
CA SER A 39 9.29 -1.97 4.07
C SER A 39 9.24 -0.59 4.72
N GLU A 40 8.84 0.44 3.98
CA GLU A 40 8.67 1.80 4.53
C GLU A 40 7.62 1.83 5.64
N ILE A 41 6.43 1.26 5.40
CA ILE A 41 5.36 1.23 6.41
C ILE A 41 5.76 0.38 7.63
N MET A 42 6.43 -0.76 7.41
CA MET A 42 6.90 -1.65 8.48
C MET A 42 8.02 -1.01 9.34
N SER A 43 8.73 0.00 8.83
CA SER A 43 9.72 0.78 9.61
C SER A 43 9.07 1.67 10.67
N GLY A 44 7.76 1.94 10.55
CA GLY A 44 6.99 2.68 11.54
C GLY A 44 6.79 1.92 12.87
N PRO A 45 6.32 2.61 13.92
CA PRO A 45 6.09 1.99 15.23
C PRO A 45 5.02 0.90 15.14
N ARG A 46 5.08 -0.10 16.04
CA ARG A 46 4.08 -1.20 16.12
C ARG A 46 2.64 -0.71 16.36
N THR A 47 2.49 0.52 16.86
CA THR A 47 1.20 1.17 17.09
C THR A 47 0.68 1.94 15.87
N ASP A 48 1.45 2.05 14.78
CA ASP A 48 1.00 2.73 13.57
C ASP A 48 -0.14 1.93 12.90
N PRO A 49 -1.32 2.53 12.68
CA PRO A 49 -2.44 1.85 12.05
C PRO A 49 -2.10 1.22 10.70
N ALA A 50 -1.27 1.88 9.89
CA ALA A 50 -0.87 1.40 8.56
C ALA A 50 -0.03 0.13 8.65
N ARG A 51 0.84 0.05 9.66
CA ARG A 51 1.60 -1.16 9.94
C ARG A 51 0.68 -2.30 10.39
N GLN A 52 -0.25 -2.02 11.30
CA GLN A 52 -1.17 -3.04 11.83
C GLN A 52 -2.06 -3.65 10.75
N VAL A 53 -2.56 -2.86 9.80
CA VAL A 53 -3.36 -3.39 8.68
C VAL A 53 -2.52 -4.23 7.71
N LEU A 54 -1.26 -3.85 7.44
CA LEU A 54 -0.36 -4.68 6.64
C LEU A 54 -0.01 -6.01 7.32
N GLU A 55 0.18 -6.00 8.64
CA GLU A 55 0.39 -7.21 9.45
C GLU A 55 -0.86 -8.11 9.45
N ARG A 56 -2.06 -7.54 9.29
CA ARG A 56 -3.34 -8.25 9.12
C ARG A 56 -3.64 -8.69 7.68
N GLY A 57 -2.74 -8.41 6.74
CA GLY A 57 -2.87 -8.88 5.35
C GLY A 57 -3.61 -7.93 4.40
N TRP A 58 -3.74 -6.64 4.74
CA TRP A 58 -4.29 -5.66 3.81
C TRP A 58 -3.37 -5.42 2.60
N GLY A 59 -3.95 -5.37 1.39
CA GLY A 59 -3.26 -5.12 0.12
C GLY A 59 -2.48 -6.32 -0.41
N GLU A 60 -2.38 -6.45 -1.74
CA GLU A 60 -1.56 -7.50 -2.37
C GLU A 60 -0.11 -7.04 -2.47
N ARG A 61 0.80 -7.75 -1.80
CA ARG A 61 2.23 -7.46 -1.86
C ARG A 61 2.80 -7.86 -3.21
N VAL A 62 3.45 -6.92 -3.89
CA VAL A 62 4.10 -7.17 -5.18
C VAL A 62 5.58 -6.81 -5.13
N TYR A 63 6.40 -7.63 -5.78
CA TYR A 63 7.84 -7.41 -5.87
C TYR A 63 8.19 -7.25 -7.35
N PRO A 64 8.35 -6.00 -7.83
CA PRO A 64 8.72 -5.77 -9.23
C PRO A 64 10.07 -6.41 -9.53
N LYS A 65 10.15 -7.16 -10.62
CA LYS A 65 11.37 -7.89 -11.02
C LYS A 65 12.46 -6.98 -11.58
N SER A 66 12.07 -5.83 -12.12
CA SER A 66 12.95 -4.85 -12.75
C SER A 66 12.37 -3.45 -12.60
N ILE A 67 13.24 -2.47 -12.38
CA ILE A 67 12.89 -1.04 -12.46
C ILE A 67 13.47 -0.54 -13.80
N PRO A 68 12.69 0.16 -14.64
CA PRO A 68 13.23 0.74 -15.87
C PRO A 68 14.30 1.79 -15.55
N ASP A 69 15.42 1.75 -16.25
CA ASP A 69 16.50 2.74 -16.09
C ASP A 69 16.12 4.13 -16.65
N ARG A 70 15.00 4.21 -17.38
CA ARG A 70 14.41 5.44 -17.94
C ARG A 70 12.88 5.36 -17.88
N LEU A 71 12.24 6.45 -17.50
CA LEU A 71 10.81 6.65 -17.71
C LEU A 71 10.65 7.20 -19.13
N LEU A 72 9.74 6.59 -19.92
CA LEU A 72 9.47 6.96 -21.31
C LEU A 72 9.05 8.44 -21.45
#